data_AF-A0A1Q2CM30-F1
#
_entry.id   AF-A0A1Q2CM30-F1
#
_cell.length_a   1.000
_cell.length_b   1.000
_cell.length_c   1.000
_cell.angle_alpha   90.00
_cell.angle_beta   90.00
_cell.angle_gamma   90.00
#
_symmetry.space_group_name_H-M   'P 1'
#
loop_
_entity.id
_entity.type
_entity.pdbx_description
1 polymer ?
#
loop_
_entity_poly.entity_id
_entity_poly.type
_entity_poly.pdbx_seq_one_letter_code
_entity_poly.pdbx_strand_id
1 'polypeptide(L)'
;MPWWIALLNTLAALASAGFGVAALISPGLIAPPSPKRTESRFYPAMYAVRAIPLGLAVGVAVWLPSTSVVLPLLLGVAVFAQIADAVIGAVSRLPGMLVGACFAVACHAAAIIALL
;
A
#
# COMPACT_ATOMS: atom_id res chain seq x y z
N MET A 1 15.33 -5.28 12.59
CA MET A 1 14.30 -6.27 12.17
C MET A 1 14.95 -7.44 11.45
N PRO A 2 14.38 -8.67 11.53
CA PRO A 2 14.82 -9.82 10.74
C PRO A 2 14.72 -9.58 9.22
N TRP A 3 15.67 -10.09 8.45
CA TRP A 3 15.76 -9.88 6.99
C TRP A 3 14.51 -10.34 6.21
N TRP A 4 13.87 -11.43 6.66
CA TRP A 4 12.68 -11.97 6.00
C TRP A 4 11.46 -11.06 6.21
N ILE A 5 11.37 -10.34 7.34
CA ILE A 5 10.33 -9.33 7.56
C ILE A 5 10.55 -8.14 6.64
N ALA A 6 11.79 -7.69 6.48
CA ALA A 6 12.14 -6.63 5.53
C ALA A 6 11.81 -7.03 4.09
N LEU A 7 12.09 -8.28 3.71
CA LEU A 7 11.73 -8.83 2.39
C LEU A 7 10.22 -8.82 2.15
N LEU A 8 9.42 -9.35 3.08
CA LEU A 8 7.95 -9.35 2.96
C LEU A 8 7.39 -7.92 2.86
N ASN A 9 7.93 -6.99 3.65
CA ASN A 9 7.55 -5.58 3.58
C ASN A 9 7.91 -4.95 2.24
N THR A 10 9.08 -5.27 1.69
CA THR A 10 9.51 -4.80 0.37
C THR A 10 8.56 -5.30 -0.71
N LEU A 11 8.21 -6.59 -0.69
CA LEU A 11 7.28 -7.17 -1.66
C LEU A 11 5.88 -6.54 -1.56
N ALA A 12 5.35 -6.39 -0.34
CA ALA A 12 4.06 -5.73 -0.12
C ALA A 12 4.06 -4.26 -0.59
N ALA A 13 5.13 -3.53 -0.29
CA ALA A 13 5.28 -2.12 -0.64
C ALA A 13 5.45 -1.90 -2.14
N LEU A 14 6.26 -2.73 -2.81
CA LEU A 14 6.43 -2.71 -4.26
C LEU A 14 5.15 -3.14 -4.98
N ALA A 15 4.40 -4.11 -4.45
CA ALA A 15 3.10 -4.46 -5.00
C ALA A 15 2.12 -3.28 -4.93
N SER A 16 2.04 -2.58 -3.80
CA SER A 16 1.21 -1.37 -3.66
C SER A 16 1.63 -0.27 -4.64
N ALA A 17 2.93 0.01 -4.75
CA ALA A 17 3.44 0.97 -5.73
C ALA A 17 3.14 0.54 -7.18
N GLY A 18 3.29 -0.75 -7.48
CA GLY A 18 2.94 -1.35 -8.78
C GLY A 18 1.46 -1.19 -9.13
N PHE A 19 0.56 -1.40 -8.16
CA PHE A 19 -0.85 -1.06 -8.34
C PHE A 19 -1.06 0.44 -8.56
N GLY A 20 -0.29 1.30 -7.91
CA GLY A 20 -0.27 2.74 -8.19
C GLY A 20 0.06 3.06 -9.65
N VAL A 21 1.10 2.43 -10.19
CA VAL A 21 1.47 2.55 -11.61
C VAL A 21 0.36 1.99 -12.51
N ALA A 22 -0.19 0.83 -12.19
CA ALA A 22 -1.29 0.23 -12.94
C ALA A 22 -2.54 1.13 -12.94
N ALA A 23 -2.81 1.87 -11.85
CA ALA A 23 -3.89 2.84 -11.76
C ALA A 23 -3.74 3.97 -12.78
N LEU A 24 -2.50 4.40 -13.06
CA LEU A 24 -2.21 5.46 -14.03
C LEU A 24 -2.32 4.96 -15.49
N ILE A 25 -1.91 3.73 -15.76
CA ILE A 25 -1.93 3.12 -17.11
C ILE A 25 -3.34 2.69 -17.48
N SER A 26 -4.02 2.00 -16.55
CA SER A 26 -5.33 1.38 -16.75
C SER A 26 -6.29 1.75 -15.61
N PRO A 27 -6.85 2.97 -15.62
CA PRO A 27 -7.72 3.50 -14.57
C PRO A 27 -8.87 2.56 -14.15
N GLY A 28 -9.44 1.83 -15.12
CA GLY A 28 -10.55 0.90 -14.90
C GLY A 28 -10.23 -0.32 -14.04
N LEU A 29 -8.95 -0.59 -13.73
CA LEU A 29 -8.57 -1.69 -12.83
C LEU A 29 -8.84 -1.40 -11.35
N ILE A 30 -8.86 -0.11 -10.96
CA ILE A 30 -8.95 0.31 -9.55
C ILE A 30 -10.08 1.31 -9.32
N ALA A 31 -10.54 2.01 -10.35
CA ALA A 31 -11.68 2.91 -10.22
C ALA A 31 -12.97 2.12 -9.86
N PRO A 32 -13.68 2.49 -8.77
CA PRO A 32 -14.98 1.90 -8.48
C PRO A 32 -15.97 2.11 -9.64
N PRO A 33 -16.88 1.17 -9.90
CA PRO A 33 -17.88 1.31 -10.95
C PRO A 33 -18.74 2.58 -10.74
N SER A 34 -18.74 3.50 -11.71
CA SER A 34 -19.56 4.72 -11.68
C SER A 34 -20.77 4.58 -12.63
N PRO A 35 -22.01 4.89 -12.19
CA PRO A 35 -23.20 4.89 -13.05
C PRO A 35 -23.13 5.91 -14.18
N LYS A 36 -22.39 7.01 -13.98
CA LYS A 36 -22.05 7.96 -15.04
C LYS A 36 -20.69 7.55 -15.59
N ARG A 37 -20.67 7.06 -16.83
CA ARG A 37 -19.50 6.51 -17.54
C ARG A 37 -18.44 7.56 -17.91
N THR A 38 -18.20 8.53 -17.04
CA THR A 38 -17.00 9.37 -17.11
C THR A 38 -15.89 8.62 -16.41
N GLU A 39 -14.89 8.18 -17.18
CA GLU A 39 -13.63 7.63 -16.64
C GLU A 39 -12.92 8.70 -15.82
N SER A 40 -13.32 8.85 -14.55
CA SER A 40 -12.71 9.81 -13.64
C SER A 40 -11.31 9.33 -13.29
N ARG A 41 -10.30 9.94 -13.93
CA ARG A 41 -8.88 9.72 -13.63
C ARG A 41 -8.46 10.22 -12.25
N PHE A 42 -9.33 10.95 -11.55
CA PHE A 42 -9.01 11.56 -10.27
C PHE A 42 -8.67 10.51 -9.20
N TYR A 43 -9.53 9.51 -8.99
CA TYR A 43 -9.28 8.49 -7.96
C TYR A 43 -8.03 7.66 -8.25
N PRO A 44 -7.82 7.12 -9.48
CA PRO A 44 -6.59 6.40 -9.82
C PRO A 44 -5.32 7.27 -9.69
N ALA A 45 -5.38 8.55 -10.06
CA ALA A 45 -4.25 9.46 -9.88
C ALA A 45 -3.96 9.75 -8.39
N MET A 46 -5.00 9.94 -7.57
CA MET A 46 -4.88 10.12 -6.12
C MET A 46 -4.32 8.85 -5.46
N TYR A 47 -4.80 7.68 -5.87
CA TYR A 47 -4.26 6.40 -5.43
C TYR A 47 -2.76 6.29 -5.74
N ALA A 48 -2.37 6.60 -6.98
CA ALA A 48 -0.98 6.50 -7.42
C ALA A 48 -0.03 7.47 -6.69
N VAL A 49 -0.44 8.73 -6.50
CA VAL A 49 0.40 9.74 -5.81
C VAL A 49 0.65 9.39 -4.35
N ARG A 50 -0.23 8.60 -3.73
CA ARG A 50 -0.02 8.04 -2.40
C ARG A 50 0.81 6.75 -2.46
N ALA A 51 0.35 5.77 -3.24
CA ALA A 51 0.88 4.40 -3.22
C ALA A 51 2.32 4.31 -3.72
N ILE A 52 2.67 5.05 -4.77
CA ILE A 52 4.03 4.98 -5.35
C ILE A 52 5.07 5.55 -4.38
N PRO A 53 4.98 6.82 -3.91
CA PRO A 53 6.00 7.36 -3.03
C PRO A 53 6.08 6.62 -1.69
N LEU A 54 4.93 6.27 -1.09
CA LEU A 54 4.89 5.54 0.17
C LEU A 54 5.47 4.14 0.04
N GLY A 55 5.10 3.40 -1.01
CA GLY A 55 5.62 2.05 -1.27
C GLY A 55 7.13 2.04 -1.52
N LEU A 56 7.64 2.99 -2.30
CA LEU A 56 9.10 3.12 -2.51
C LEU A 56 9.83 3.50 -1.22
N ALA A 57 9.28 4.44 -0.43
CA ALA A 57 9.88 4.85 0.83
C ALA A 57 9.96 3.67 1.82
N VAL A 58 8.88 2.90 1.99
CA VAL A 58 8.87 1.70 2.84
C VAL A 58 9.84 0.66 2.31
N GLY A 59 9.81 0.37 1.00
CA GLY A 59 10.67 -0.64 0.37
C GLY A 59 12.17 -0.38 0.56
N VAL A 60 12.59 0.89 0.67
CA VAL A 60 13.97 1.25 1.00
C VAL A 60 14.20 1.27 2.52
N ALA A 61 13.31 1.90 3.29
CA ALA A 61 13.52 2.19 4.70
C ALA A 61 13.62 0.93 5.58
N VAL A 62 12.94 -0.16 5.21
CA VAL A 62 12.98 -1.42 5.98
C VAL A 62 14.35 -2.12 5.98
N TRP A 63 15.24 -1.73 5.06
CA TRP A 63 16.62 -2.22 5.02
C TRP A 63 17.62 -1.32 5.74
N LEU A 64 17.18 -0.17 6.24
CA LEU A 64 18.02 0.75 6.98
C LEU A 64 18.19 0.29 8.44
N PRO A 65 19.25 0.74 9.14
CA PRO A 65 19.46 0.44 10.54
C PRO A 65 18.22 0.73 11.40
N SER A 66 17.89 -0.22 12.29
CA SER A 66 16.63 -0.25 13.04
C SER A 66 16.54 0.77 14.19
N THR A 67 17.55 1.62 14.37
CA THR A 67 17.64 2.62 15.45
C THR A 67 16.84 3.90 15.19
N SER A 68 16.21 4.02 14.01
CA SER A 68 15.46 5.22 13.62
C SER A 68 14.01 5.20 14.11
N VAL A 69 13.61 6.24 14.85
CA VAL A 69 12.21 6.49 15.24
C VAL A 69 11.31 6.75 14.01
N VAL A 70 11.89 7.14 12.88
CA VAL A 70 11.14 7.44 11.64
C VAL A 70 10.55 6.19 11.01
N LEU A 71 11.22 5.03 11.15
CA LEU A 71 10.80 3.79 10.52
C LEU A 71 9.45 3.26 11.03
N PRO A 72 9.21 3.12 12.35
CA PRO A 72 7.89 2.69 12.85
C PRO A 72 6.78 3.71 12.50
N LEU A 73 7.08 5.00 12.44
CA LEU A 73 6.11 6.02 12.00
C LEU A 73 5.73 5.87 10.53
N LEU A 74 6.72 5.67 9.65
CA LEU A 74 6.50 5.43 8.22
C LEU A 74 5.67 4.15 8.00
N LEU A 75 6.01 3.07 8.71
CA LEU A 75 5.23 1.82 8.68
C LEU A 75 3.81 2.03 9.22
N GLY A 76 3.62 2.86 10.25
CA GLY A 76 2.30 3.22 10.77
C GLY A 76 1.44 3.94 9.73
N VAL A 77 2.02 4.88 8.97
CA VAL A 77 1.35 5.52 7.82
C VAL A 77 1.00 4.48 6.76
N ALA A 78 1.91 3.56 6.45
CA ALA A 78 1.65 2.47 5.51
C ALA A 78 0.49 1.57 5.97
N VAL A 79 0.47 1.16 7.24
CA VAL A 79 -0.66 0.38 7.82
C VAL A 79 -1.97 1.12 7.64
N PHE A 80 -2.04 2.39 8.04
CA PHE A 80 -3.28 3.18 7.92
C PHE A 80 -3.77 3.27 6.48
N ALA A 81 -2.85 3.50 5.56
CA ALA A 81 -3.16 3.63 4.14
C ALA A 81 -3.65 2.30 3.53
N GLN A 82 -3.08 1.17 3.95
CA GLN A 82 -3.55 -0.15 3.51
C GLN A 82 -4.88 -0.55 4.19
N ILE A 83 -5.17 -0.12 5.42
CA ILE A 83 -6.50 -0.29 6.01
C ILE A 83 -7.55 0.46 5.17
N ALA A 84 -7.27 1.69 4.77
CA ALA A 84 -8.16 2.45 3.90
C ALA A 84 -8.39 1.72 2.57
N ASP A 85 -7.33 1.15 1.98
CA ASP A 85 -7.44 0.34 0.77
C ASP A 85 -8.30 -0.92 0.97
N ALA A 86 -8.14 -1.61 2.10
CA ALA A 86 -8.96 -2.78 2.43
C ALA A 86 -10.45 -2.40 2.54
N VAL A 87 -10.76 -1.29 3.21
CA VAL A 87 -12.13 -0.77 3.32
C VAL A 87 -12.70 -0.42 1.94
N ILE A 88 -11.96 0.30 1.10
CA ILE A 88 -12.41 0.64 -0.26
C ILE A 88 -12.61 -0.62 -1.09
N GLY A 89 -11.70 -1.60 -0.99
CA GLY A 89 -11.80 -2.89 -1.67
C GLY A 89 -13.03 -3.68 -1.24
N ALA A 90 -13.36 -3.69 0.05
CA ALA A 90 -14.57 -4.33 0.56
C ALA A 90 -15.85 -3.63 0.07
N VAL A 91 -15.94 -2.30 0.23
CA VAL A 91 -17.13 -1.51 -0.15
C VAL A 91 -17.36 -1.53 -1.66
N SER A 92 -16.28 -1.47 -2.44
CA SER A 92 -16.33 -1.45 -3.91
C SER A 92 -16.35 -2.85 -4.53
N ARG A 93 -16.35 -3.91 -3.71
CA ARG A 93 -16.31 -5.33 -4.13
C ARG A 93 -15.15 -5.66 -5.07
N LEU A 94 -13.97 -5.14 -4.74
CA LEU A 94 -12.69 -5.40 -5.42
C LEU A 94 -11.87 -6.39 -4.56
N PRO A 95 -12.06 -7.71 -4.71
CA PRO A 95 -11.44 -8.71 -3.83
C PRO A 95 -9.91 -8.68 -3.90
N GLY A 96 -9.32 -8.38 -5.07
CA GLY A 96 -7.87 -8.25 -5.20
C GLY A 96 -7.29 -7.12 -4.35
N MET A 97 -7.95 -5.95 -4.33
CA MET A 97 -7.57 -4.82 -3.50
C MET A 97 -7.71 -5.14 -2.01
N LEU A 98 -8.83 -5.76 -1.62
CA LEU A 98 -9.07 -6.17 -0.23
C LEU A 98 -7.99 -7.14 0.27
N VAL A 99 -7.74 -8.23 -0.46
CA VAL A 99 -6.79 -9.26 -0.05
C VAL A 99 -5.37 -8.72 -0.03
N GLY A 100 -4.95 -8.01 -1.09
CA GLY A 100 -3.61 -7.43 -1.18
C GLY A 100 -3.35 -6.40 -0.07
N ALA A 101 -4.34 -5.55 0.22
CA ALA A 101 -4.25 -4.55 1.29
C ALA A 101 -4.18 -5.20 2.68
N CYS A 102 -5.01 -6.21 2.96
CA CYS A 102 -4.95 -6.95 4.22
C CYS A 102 -3.59 -7.65 4.42
N PHE A 103 -3.02 -8.24 3.37
CA PHE A 103 -1.69 -8.82 3.41
C PHE A 103 -0.63 -7.76 3.75
N ALA A 104 -0.68 -6.61 3.09
CA ALA A 104 0.26 -5.52 3.35
C ALA A 104 0.13 -4.96 4.78
N VAL A 105 -1.09 -4.83 5.32
CA VAL A 105 -1.32 -4.47 6.73
C VAL A 105 -0.60 -5.44 7.65
N ALA A 106 -0.76 -6.76 7.42
CA ALA A 106 -0.10 -7.77 8.24
C ALA A 106 1.43 -7.66 8.19
N CYS A 107 2.01 -7.46 7.00
CA CYS A 107 3.45 -7.27 6.85
C CYS A 107 3.97 -6.03 7.58
N HIS A 108 3.32 -4.88 7.39
CA HIS A 108 3.76 -3.61 8.00
C HIS A 108 3.55 -3.61 9.52
N ALA A 109 2.43 -4.15 10.01
CA ALA A 109 2.19 -4.28 11.45
C ALA A 109 3.18 -5.24 12.11
N ALA A 110 3.48 -6.39 11.50
CA ALA A 110 4.51 -7.30 11.99
C ALA A 110 5.89 -6.64 12.05
N ALA A 111 6.23 -5.78 11.08
CA ALA A 111 7.47 -5.01 11.12
C ALA A 111 7.51 -4.00 12.26
N ILE A 112 6.39 -3.31 12.54
CA ILE A 112 6.30 -2.41 13.71
C ILE A 112 6.52 -3.20 15.00
N ILE A 113 5.84 -4.34 15.16
CA ILE A 113 5.99 -5.20 16.35
C ILE A 113 7.44 -5.68 16.51
N ALA A 114 8.13 -6.02 15.42
CA ALA A 114 9.52 -6.45 15.44
C ALA A 114 10.55 -5.32 15.69
N LEU A 115 10.09 -4.07 15.78
CA LEU A 115 10.91 -2.90 16.10
C LEU A 115 10.71 -2.42 17.56
N LEU A 116 9.73 -2.98 18.28
CA LEU A 116 9.50 -2.77 19.71
C LEU A 116 10.34 -3.75 20.54
#